data_AF-A0A2V8MUV8-F1
#
_entry.id   AF-A0A2V8MUV8-F1
#
_cell.length_a   1.000
_cell.length_b   1.000
_cell.length_c   1.000
_cell.angle_alpha   90.00
_cell.angle_beta   90.00
_cell.angle_gamma   90.00
#
_symmetry.space_group_name_H-M   'P 1'
#
loop_
_entity.id
_entity.type
_entity.pdbx_description
1 polymer ?
#
loop_
_entity_poly.entity_id
_entity_poly.type
_entity_poly.pdbx_seq_one_letter_code
_entity_poly.pdbx_strand_id
1 'polypeptide(L)'
;MCLKGDALAWETLIVRYRRLIYSVPVRFAFEEADAADVFQAVCLKLLEHLHEVKDERKISGWLATTTTRQCLHMKSLKHRETGSDDNKLEEAPDPSLNLEEFRIVIEQQQAVREAVEELTGRCRTLIEML
;
A
#
# COMPACT_ATOMS: atom_id res chain seq x y z
N MET A 1 17.76 -11.50 22.18
CA MET A 1 16.76 -12.35 21.50
C MET A 1 15.59 -11.56 20.92
N CYS A 2 15.20 -10.41 21.48
CA CYS A 2 14.05 -9.61 21.01
C CYS A 2 14.20 -9.04 19.59
N LEU A 3 15.37 -8.50 19.21
CA LEU A 3 15.61 -7.93 17.87
C LEU A 3 15.43 -8.92 16.70
N LYS A 4 15.64 -10.22 16.92
CA LYS A 4 15.41 -11.24 15.88
C LYS A 4 13.92 -11.49 15.64
N GLY A 5 13.09 -11.35 16.68
CA GLY A 5 11.63 -11.45 16.57
C GLY A 5 11.06 -10.28 15.78
N ASP A 6 11.54 -9.06 16.06
CA ASP A 6 11.11 -7.86 15.33
C ASP A 6 11.51 -7.88 13.86
N ALA A 7 12.74 -8.34 13.54
CA ALA A 7 13.19 -8.42 12.16
C ALA A 7 12.36 -9.40 11.31
N LEU A 8 12.03 -10.57 11.86
CA LEU A 8 11.19 -11.57 11.17
C LEU A 8 9.74 -11.11 11.03
N ALA A 9 9.20 -10.46 12.07
CA ALA A 9 7.85 -9.88 12.02
C ALA A 9 7.77 -8.78 10.97
N TRP A 10 8.78 -7.91 10.91
CA TRP A 10 8.92 -6.87 9.89
C TRP A 10 8.99 -7.44 8.48
N GLU A 11 9.85 -8.43 8.23
CA GLU A 11 9.98 -9.07 6.93
C GLU A 11 8.65 -9.69 6.47
N THR A 12 7.96 -10.37 7.38
CA THR A 12 6.65 -10.99 7.11
C THR A 12 5.61 -9.93 6.70
N LEU A 13 5.56 -8.80 7.40
CA LEU A 13 4.68 -7.69 7.07
C LEU A 13 4.99 -7.08 5.69
N ILE A 14 6.26 -6.84 5.41
CA ILE A 14 6.68 -6.30 4.11
C ILE A 14 6.33 -7.25 2.97
N VAL A 15 6.56 -8.55 3.12
CA VAL A 15 6.18 -9.55 2.11
C VAL A 15 4.67 -9.60 1.90
N ARG A 16 3.88 -9.48 2.98
CA ARG A 16 2.40 -9.46 2.92
C ARG A 16 1.88 -8.23 2.17
N TYR A 17 2.43 -7.05 2.47
CA TYR A 17 1.86 -5.79 2.00
C TYR A 17 2.58 -5.12 0.83
N ARG A 18 3.74 -5.61 0.39
CA ARG A 18 4.46 -5.02 -0.76
C ARG A 18 3.58 -4.85 -2.00
N ARG A 19 2.77 -5.86 -2.35
CA ARG A 19 1.90 -5.80 -3.52
C ARG A 19 0.85 -4.69 -3.39
N LEU A 20 0.33 -4.49 -2.18
CA LEU A 20 -0.62 -3.42 -1.90
C LEU A 20 0.06 -2.06 -2.08
N ILE A 21 1.21 -1.85 -1.44
CA ILE A 21 1.94 -0.59 -1.49
C ILE A 21 2.35 -0.25 -2.93
N TYR A 22 2.83 -1.21 -3.72
CA TYR A 22 3.18 -0.98 -5.13
C TYR A 22 1.97 -0.81 -6.07
N SER A 23 0.79 -1.33 -5.71
CA SER A 23 -0.40 -1.19 -6.56
C SER A 23 -0.88 0.26 -6.69
N VAL A 24 -0.60 1.11 -5.69
CA VAL A 24 -1.06 2.50 -5.68
C VAL A 24 -0.22 3.38 -6.61
N PRO A 25 1.13 3.47 -6.50
CA PRO A 25 1.97 4.26 -7.41
C PRO A 25 1.77 3.93 -8.89
N VAL A 26 1.57 2.65 -9.23
CA VAL A 26 1.32 2.21 -10.61
C VAL A 26 0.07 2.89 -11.18
N ARG A 27 -0.98 3.08 -10.37
CA ARG A 27 -2.21 3.77 -10.80
C ARG A 27 -2.04 5.29 -10.91
N PHE A 28 -1.04 5.86 -10.23
CA PHE A 28 -0.59 7.24 -10.42
C PHE A 28 0.34 7.41 -11.63
N ALA A 29 0.57 6.35 -12.41
CA ALA A 29 1.49 6.31 -13.54
C ALA A 29 2.92 6.73 -13.17
N PHE A 30 3.35 6.41 -11.95
CA PHE A 30 4.71 6.64 -11.51
C PHE A 30 5.69 5.68 -12.16
N GLU A 31 6.89 6.18 -12.42
CA GLU A 31 8.01 5.35 -12.84
C GLU A 31 8.47 4.44 -11.69
N GLU A 32 9.29 3.45 -12.01
CA GLU A 32 9.76 2.48 -11.02
C GLU A 32 10.53 3.13 -9.87
N ALA A 33 11.34 4.15 -10.17
CA ALA A 33 12.10 4.90 -9.16
C ALA A 33 11.15 5.62 -8.17
N ASP A 34 10.15 6.32 -8.69
CA ASP A 34 9.13 7.00 -7.89
C ASP A 34 8.33 6.03 -7.03
N ALA A 35 7.96 4.87 -7.60
CA ALA A 35 7.24 3.84 -6.86
C ALA A 35 8.12 3.26 -5.73
N ALA A 36 9.42 3.09 -5.95
CA ALA A 36 10.37 2.66 -4.94
C ALA A 36 10.52 3.70 -3.82
N ASP A 37 10.56 4.99 -4.14
CA ASP A 37 10.62 6.06 -3.14
C ASP A 37 9.36 6.12 -2.28
N VAL A 38 8.18 5.98 -2.90
CA VAL A 38 6.92 5.85 -2.16
C VAL A 38 6.96 4.63 -1.24
N PHE A 39 7.39 3.48 -1.75
CA PHE A 39 7.48 2.25 -0.98
C PHE A 39 8.41 2.42 0.23
N GLN A 40 9.59 2.99 0.06
CA GLN A 40 10.53 3.27 1.15
C GLN A 40 9.92 4.21 2.19
N ALA A 41 9.30 5.31 1.77
CA ALA A 41 8.67 6.26 2.68
C ALA A 41 7.52 5.64 3.50
N VAL A 42 6.71 4.78 2.86
CA VAL A 42 5.63 4.04 3.55
C VAL A 42 6.20 3.01 4.53
N CYS A 43 7.29 2.32 4.17
CA CYS A 43 7.96 1.38 5.06
C CYS A 43 8.49 2.08 6.32
N LEU A 44 9.14 3.24 6.17
CA LEU A 44 9.63 4.00 7.33
C LEU A 44 8.49 4.40 8.27
N LYS A 45 7.39 4.93 7.73
CA LYS A 45 6.20 5.24 8.54
C LYS A 45 5.61 4.00 9.19
N LEU A 46 5.57 2.87 8.49
CA LEU A 46 5.06 1.61 9.04
C LEU A 46 5.93 1.16 10.22
N LEU A 47 7.25 1.23 10.09
CA LEU A 47 8.19 0.88 11.16
C LEU A 47 8.03 1.79 12.38
N GLU A 48 7.87 3.09 12.15
CA GLU A 48 7.63 4.08 13.20
C GLU A 48 6.33 3.78 13.97
N HIS A 49 5.25 3.42 13.29
CA HIS A 49 3.96 3.16 13.93
C HIS A 49 3.72 1.70 14.32
N LEU A 50 4.63 0.78 13.99
CA LEU A 50 4.43 -0.67 14.14
C LEU A 50 4.10 -1.06 15.59
N HIS A 51 4.73 -0.39 16.55
CA HIS A 51 4.54 -0.63 17.98
C HIS A 51 3.15 -0.24 18.49
N GLU A 52 2.40 0.56 17.72
CA GLU A 52 1.06 1.04 18.06
C GLU A 52 -0.04 0.17 17.43
N VAL A 53 0.29 -0.62 16.39
CA VAL A 53 -0.71 -1.38 15.64
C VAL A 53 -0.95 -2.76 16.23
N LYS A 54 -2.06 -2.87 16.97
CA LYS A 54 -2.52 -4.14 17.59
C LYS A 54 -3.51 -4.94 16.73
N ASP A 55 -3.94 -4.39 15.59
CA ASP A 55 -5.00 -4.96 14.76
C ASP A 55 -4.61 -4.96 13.28
N GLU A 56 -4.39 -6.17 12.75
CA GLU A 56 -3.97 -6.40 11.37
C GLU A 56 -4.95 -5.84 10.33
N ARG A 57 -6.25 -5.83 10.64
CA ARG A 57 -7.28 -5.33 9.71
C ARG A 57 -7.16 -3.82 9.50
N LYS A 58 -6.61 -3.11 10.48
CA LYS A 58 -6.35 -1.66 10.40
C LYS A 58 -5.10 -1.34 9.59
N ILE A 59 -4.11 -2.25 9.53
CA ILE A 59 -2.86 -2.05 8.79
C ILE A 59 -3.16 -1.87 7.30
N SER A 60 -3.99 -2.73 6.71
CA SER A 60 -4.30 -2.70 5.28
C SER A 60 -4.91 -1.36 4.85
N GLY A 61 -5.93 -0.89 5.56
CA GLY A 61 -6.58 0.40 5.27
C GLY A 61 -5.67 1.60 5.55
N TRP A 62 -4.85 1.52 6.61
CA TRP A 62 -3.86 2.55 6.91
C TRP A 62 -2.76 2.62 5.83
N LEU A 63 -2.27 1.48 5.34
CA LEU A 63 -1.28 1.41 4.27
C LEU A 63 -1.82 1.97 2.96
N ALA A 64 -3.06 1.62 2.59
CA ALA A 64 -3.72 2.18 1.42
C ALA A 64 -3.78 3.71 1.50
N THR A 65 -4.25 4.22 2.64
CA THR A 65 -4.37 5.66 2.91
C THR A 65 -3.01 6.36 2.87
N THR A 66 -2.03 5.80 3.56
CA THR A 66 -0.68 6.39 3.69
C THR A 66 0.05 6.39 2.36
N THR A 67 -0.06 5.30 1.58
CA THR A 67 0.57 5.20 0.26
C THR A 67 -0.03 6.21 -0.72
N THR A 68 -1.36 6.36 -0.74
CA THR A 68 -1.99 7.35 -1.62
C THR A 68 -1.60 8.78 -1.24
N ARG A 69 -1.59 9.11 0.06
CA ARG A 69 -1.13 10.42 0.53
C ARG A 69 0.31 10.70 0.12
N GLN A 70 1.18 9.70 0.19
CA GLN A 70 2.57 9.82 -0.25
C GLN A 70 2.66 10.08 -1.77
N CYS A 71 1.85 9.39 -2.58
CA CYS A 71 1.80 9.63 -4.03
C CYS A 71 1.35 11.05 -4.35
N LEU A 72 0.31 11.54 -3.66
CA LEU A 72 -0.19 12.90 -3.84
C LEU A 72 0.84 13.96 -3.46
N HIS A 73 1.53 13.74 -2.34
CA HIS A 73 2.59 14.63 -1.90
C HIS A 73 3.71 14.72 -2.94
N MET A 74 4.18 13.58 -3.45
CA MET A 74 5.24 13.56 -4.47
C MET A 74 4.79 14.18 -5.79
N LYS A 75 3.55 13.93 -6.24
CA LYS A 75 2.98 14.57 -7.43
C LYS A 75 2.91 16.10 -7.28
N SER A 76 2.52 16.58 -6.09
CA SER A 76 2.49 18.02 -5.78
C SER A 76 3.88 18.64 -5.79
N LEU A 77 4.89 17.97 -5.23
CA LEU A 77 6.28 18.44 -5.25
C LEU A 77 6.82 18.55 -6.68
N LYS A 78 6.67 17.49 -7.49
CA LYS A 78 7.11 17.50 -8.90
C LYS A 78 6.46 18.60 -9.71
N HIS A 79 5.17 18.89 -9.46
CA HIS A 79 4.47 19.97 -10.13
C HIS A 79 5.05 21.36 -9.79
N ARG A 80 5.43 21.57 -8.52
CA ARG A 80 6.08 22.82 -8.07
C ARG A 80 7.50 22.98 -8.62
N GLU A 81 8.24 21.88 -8.75
CA GLU A 81 9.60 21.89 -9.30
C GLU A 81 9.65 22.15 -10.80
N THR A 82 8.65 21.67 -11.54
CA THR A 82 8.61 21.80 -13.02
C THR A 82 8.08 23.18 -13.48
N GLY A 83 7.59 24.02 -12.56
CA GLY A 83 7.24 25.43 -12.86
C GLY A 83 6.24 25.62 -14.01
N SER A 84 5.32 24.69 -14.23
CA SER A 84 4.44 24.72 -15.41
C SER A 84 3.21 25.59 -15.19
N ASP A 85 3.26 26.79 -15.76
CA ASP A 85 2.14 27.75 -15.95
C ASP A 85 1.14 27.27 -17.04
N ASP A 86 1.04 25.95 -17.25
CA ASP A 86 0.17 25.38 -18.27
C ASP A 86 -1.14 24.92 -17.61
N ASN A 87 -2.04 25.90 -17.57
CA ASN A 87 -3.42 25.79 -17.15
C ASN A 87 -4.20 24.83 -18.06
N LYS A 88 -4.01 23.53 -17.85
CA LYS A 88 -4.90 22.48 -18.33
C LYS A 88 -4.94 21.36 -17.31
N LEU A 89 -5.49 21.71 -16.14
CA LEU A 89 -6.21 20.74 -15.35
C LEU A 89 -7.42 20.32 -16.21
N GLU A 90 -7.26 19.27 -17.02
CA GLU A 90 -8.28 18.24 -16.97
C GLU A 90 -8.48 18.00 -15.48
N GLU A 91 -9.70 18.23 -15.00
CA GLU A 91 -10.12 18.11 -13.62
C GLU A 91 -9.84 16.65 -13.21
N ALA A 92 -8.58 16.38 -12.87
CA ALA A 92 -8.13 15.07 -12.47
C ALA A 92 -8.95 14.79 -11.22
N PRO A 93 -9.79 13.74 -11.24
CA PRO A 93 -10.79 13.54 -10.20
C PRO A 93 -10.11 13.62 -8.85
N ASP A 94 -10.71 14.39 -7.93
CA ASP A 94 -10.16 14.65 -6.60
C ASP A 94 -9.63 13.32 -6.05
N PRO A 95 -8.31 13.19 -5.84
CA PRO A 95 -7.73 11.94 -5.41
C PRO A 95 -8.26 11.44 -4.06
N SER A 96 -8.88 12.32 -3.27
CA SER A 96 -9.63 11.96 -2.06
C SER A 96 -10.94 11.20 -2.37
N LEU A 97 -11.62 11.51 -3.47
CA LEU A 97 -12.78 10.76 -3.97
C LEU A 97 -12.36 9.37 -4.45
N ASN A 98 -11.19 9.28 -5.10
CA ASN A 98 -10.59 8.00 -5.48
C ASN A 98 -10.18 7.18 -4.25
N LEU A 99 -9.81 7.81 -3.14
CA LEU A 99 -9.35 7.11 -1.93
C LEU A 99 -10.45 6.22 -1.31
N GLU A 100 -11.70 6.67 -1.30
CA GLU A 100 -12.84 5.92 -0.78
C GLU A 100 -13.14 4.70 -1.67
N GLU A 101 -13.19 4.87 -2.99
CA GLU A 101 -13.35 3.76 -3.94
C GLU A 101 -12.19 2.75 -3.86
N PHE A 102 -10.96 3.23 -3.70
CA PHE A 102 -9.79 2.38 -3.52
C PHE A 102 -9.81 1.62 -2.19
N ARG A 103 -10.30 2.26 -1.11
CA ARG A 103 -10.43 1.61 0.19
C ARG A 103 -11.34 0.39 0.07
N ILE A 104 -12.47 0.52 -0.62
CA ILE A 104 -13.42 -0.58 -0.88
C ILE A 104 -12.75 -1.71 -1.65
N VAL A 105 -12.02 -1.41 -2.75
CA VAL A 105 -11.36 -2.45 -3.56
C VAL A 105 -10.27 -3.17 -2.77
N ILE A 106 -9.49 -2.45 -1.97
CA ILE A 106 -8.42 -3.03 -1.15
C ILE A 106 -8.99 -3.85 0.01
N GLU A 107 -10.04 -3.37 0.67
CA GLU A 107 -10.76 -4.12 1.70
C GLU A 107 -11.32 -5.43 1.13
N GLN A 108 -11.92 -5.40 -0.07
CA GLN A 108 -12.41 -6.61 -0.73
C GLN A 108 -11.27 -7.59 -1.07
N GLN A 109 -10.16 -7.10 -1.65
CA GLN A 109 -9.01 -7.96 -1.96
C GLN A 109 -8.37 -8.58 -0.72
N GLN A 110 -8.34 -7.83 0.39
CA GLN A 110 -7.83 -8.31 1.66
C GLN A 110 -8.78 -9.35 2.27
N ALA A 111 -10.08 -9.11 2.27
CA ALA A 111 -11.09 -10.08 2.72
C ALA A 111 -11.04 -11.39 1.93
N VAL A 112 -10.84 -11.31 0.60
CA VAL A 112 -10.65 -12.50 -0.24
C VAL A 112 -9.36 -13.25 0.15
N ARG A 113 -8.24 -12.56 0.36
CA ARG A 113 -7.00 -13.21 0.81
C ARG A 113 -7.15 -13.87 2.17
N GLU A 114 -7.79 -13.20 3.12
CA GLU A 114 -8.06 -13.74 4.45
C GLU A 114 -8.95 -14.97 4.38
N ALA A 115 -10.02 -14.96 3.58
CA ALA A 115 -10.88 -16.12 3.37
C ALA A 115 -10.12 -17.28 2.70
N VAL A 116 -9.23 -16.99 1.74
CA VAL A 116 -8.35 -18.01 1.14
C VAL A 116 -7.34 -18.55 2.15
N GLU A 117 -6.78 -17.70 3.01
CA GLU A 117 -5.89 -18.10 4.12
C GLU A 117 -6.62 -18.98 5.15
N GLU A 118 -7.90 -18.70 5.43
CA GLU A 118 -8.74 -19.51 6.32
C GLU A 118 -9.13 -20.86 5.69
N LEU A 119 -9.32 -20.90 4.36
CA LEU A 119 -9.57 -22.12 3.57
C LEU A 119 -8.31 -22.98 3.36
N THR A 120 -7.11 -22.40 3.44
CA THR A 120 -5.83 -23.08 3.16
C THR A 120 -5.36 -24.04 4.26
N GLY A 121 -6.18 -24.31 5.28
CA GLY A 121 -5.96 -25.46 6.18
C GLY A 121 -6.33 -26.82 5.56
N ARG A 122 -7.35 -26.89 4.68
CA ARG A 122 -7.80 -28.14 4.01
C ARG A 122 -7.76 -28.09 2.49
N CYS A 123 -7.90 -26.91 1.87
CA CYS A 123 -7.97 -26.78 0.41
C CYS A 123 -6.61 -26.54 -0.26
N ARG A 124 -5.55 -26.19 0.50
CA ARG A 124 -4.19 -25.93 -0.02
C ARG A 124 -3.60 -27.13 -0.74
N THR A 125 -3.82 -28.34 -0.20
CA THR A 125 -3.33 -29.59 -0.78
C THR A 125 -3.92 -29.88 -2.15
N LEU A 126 -5.13 -29.37 -2.45
CA LEU A 126 -5.81 -29.62 -3.72
C LEU A 126 -5.42 -28.60 -4.81
N ILE A 127 -5.04 -27.38 -4.43
CA ILE A 127 -4.63 -26.34 -5.39
C ILE A 127 -3.14 -26.46 -5.75
N GLU A 128 -2.30 -27.04 -4.88
CA GLU A 128 -0.89 -27.34 -5.19
C GLU A 128 -0.71 -28.60 -6.09
N MET A 129 -1.81 -29.29 -6.46
CA MET A 129 -1.81 -30.48 -7.32
C MET A 129 -2.32 -30.24 -8.76
N LEU A 130 -2.48 -28.99 -9.18
CA LEU A 130 -2.79 -28.60 -10.56
C LEU A 130 -1.68 -27.69 -11.11
#